data_AF-A0A934RPD8-F1
#
_entry.id   AF-A0A934RPD8-F1
#
_cell.length_a   1.000
_cell.length_b   1.000
_cell.length_c   1.000
_cell.angle_alpha   90.00
_cell.angle_beta   90.00
_cell.angle_gamma   90.00
#
_symmetry.space_group_name_H-M   'P 1'
#
loop_
_entity.id
_entity.type
_entity.pdbx_description
1 polymer ?
#
loop_
_entity_poly.entity_id
_entity_poly.type
_entity_poly.pdbx_seq_one_letter_code
_entity_poly.pdbx_strand_id
1 'polypeptide(L)'
;MSSSSSESQWEWDGHPLTLDDFYAVRVYIDACLNPKTAPGKLPYALTTDLDLLLKLVKAMDRLIPWPAEATGEWKIPQPVAVLPPEPPRPPDFLPAGEPLDLWLEQQEKEIAHWENEIRYHDNNPKKKRQFPTRHLPRKRLKEILTSLQKEKDDALEWKERHSRWIIEHQPDLDRYQRYLQAQAAYEKSAQIQYLIRTEYSQSLFFKKILSRQSKEIRRAKERGGLLYSQVPWELLPSGEGFYRRLHQYFQGEREKLRSRRYLPERLQFMESLSPVKAYLGKDEFNDYVAYFFKGSTYAVLESPWSGNAIYFLPASEWVRLSKYCRTDLLESPQAQVTRLIHGRSGKWKQQVRKRIQPKSPP
;
A
#
# COMPACT_ATOMS: atom_id res chain seq x y z
N MET A 1 -34.02 -4.96 -36.35
CA MET A 1 -33.16 -3.90 -35.79
C MET A 1 -33.27 -3.99 -34.29
N SER A 2 -32.38 -4.78 -33.67
CA SER A 2 -32.35 -4.98 -32.23
C SER A 2 -31.13 -4.25 -31.71
N SER A 3 -31.35 -3.05 -31.19
CA SER A 3 -30.34 -2.24 -30.52
C SER A 3 -29.96 -2.91 -29.20
N SER A 4 -28.86 -3.67 -29.19
CA SER A 4 -28.21 -4.09 -27.96
C SER A 4 -27.56 -2.85 -27.34
N SER A 5 -28.19 -2.31 -26.30
CA SER A 5 -27.58 -1.30 -25.45
C SER A 5 -26.30 -1.89 -24.87
N SER A 6 -25.14 -1.38 -25.30
CA SER A 6 -23.87 -1.68 -24.67
C SER A 6 -23.93 -1.12 -23.25
N GLU A 7 -24.19 -1.99 -22.27
CA GLU A 7 -23.92 -1.67 -20.87
C GLU A 7 -22.45 -1.29 -20.79
N SER A 8 -22.19 0.00 -20.59
CA SER A 8 -20.83 0.52 -20.44
C SER A 8 -20.22 -0.15 -19.22
N GLN A 9 -19.34 -1.12 -19.46
CA GLN A 9 -18.52 -1.73 -18.42
C GLN A 9 -17.62 -0.62 -17.88
N TRP A 10 -17.74 -0.33 -16.59
CA TRP A 10 -16.98 0.74 -15.97
C TRP A 10 -15.52 0.31 -15.83
N GLU A 11 -14.62 1.02 -16.51
CA GLU A 11 -13.18 0.78 -16.46
C GLU A 11 -12.47 1.86 -15.63
N TRP A 12 -11.54 1.44 -14.78
CA TRP A 12 -10.61 2.30 -14.06
C TRP A 12 -9.20 1.95 -14.54
N ASP A 13 -8.42 2.92 -15.01
CA ASP A 13 -7.06 2.69 -15.52
C ASP A 13 -6.95 1.52 -16.53
N GLY A 14 -7.91 1.45 -17.46
CA GLY A 14 -7.94 0.44 -18.54
C GLY A 14 -8.26 -0.99 -18.10
N HIS A 15 -8.75 -1.21 -16.87
CA HIS A 15 -9.27 -2.51 -16.42
C HIS A 15 -10.68 -2.38 -15.86
N PRO A 16 -11.52 -3.43 -15.99
CA PRO A 16 -12.84 -3.43 -15.39
C PRO A 16 -12.72 -3.29 -13.87
N LEU A 17 -13.53 -2.40 -13.29
CA LEU A 17 -13.54 -2.15 -11.85
C LEU A 17 -13.77 -3.47 -11.09
N THR A 18 -12.83 -3.81 -10.23
CA THR A 18 -12.91 -4.97 -9.35
C THR A 18 -13.31 -4.56 -7.94
N LEU A 19 -13.78 -5.52 -7.15
CA LEU A 19 -14.10 -5.29 -5.74
C LEU A 19 -12.85 -4.86 -4.92
N ASP A 20 -11.66 -5.28 -5.36
CA ASP A 20 -10.38 -4.95 -4.73
C ASP A 20 -10.03 -3.47 -4.94
N ASP A 21 -10.38 -2.89 -6.09
CA ASP A 21 -10.21 -1.46 -6.36
C ASP A 21 -11.09 -0.61 -5.42
N PHE A 22 -12.33 -1.05 -5.22
CA PHE A 22 -13.23 -0.41 -4.25
C PHE A 22 -12.70 -0.53 -2.82
N TYR A 23 -12.13 -1.70 -2.46
CA TYR A 23 -11.50 -1.89 -1.16
C TYR A 23 -10.28 -0.98 -0.99
N ALA A 24 -9.43 -0.82 -2.02
CA ALA A 24 -8.28 0.07 -1.97
C ALA A 24 -8.69 1.54 -1.77
N VAL A 25 -9.70 2.01 -2.51
CA VAL A 25 -10.28 3.35 -2.31
C VAL A 25 -10.87 3.50 -0.90
N ARG A 26 -11.51 2.45 -0.39
CA ARG A 26 -12.11 2.43 0.94
C ARG A 26 -11.05 2.48 2.05
N VAL A 27 -10.03 1.64 1.98
CA VAL A 27 -8.87 1.64 2.88
C VAL A 27 -8.21 3.01 2.88
N TYR A 28 -8.09 3.66 1.72
CA TYR A 28 -7.56 5.02 1.63
C TYR A 28 -8.45 6.03 2.36
N ILE A 29 -9.78 6.01 2.14
CA ILE A 29 -10.72 6.88 2.86
C ILE A 29 -10.64 6.61 4.37
N ASP A 30 -10.66 5.36 4.80
CA ASP A 30 -10.61 5.00 6.22
C ASP A 30 -9.26 5.39 6.84
N ALA A 31 -8.15 5.30 6.10
CA ALA A 31 -6.86 5.85 6.52
C ALA A 31 -6.89 7.38 6.64
N CYS A 32 -7.61 8.07 5.75
CA CYS A 32 -7.87 9.52 5.83
C CYS A 32 -8.84 9.91 6.94
N LEU A 33 -9.51 8.96 7.61
CA LEU A 33 -10.50 9.25 8.66
C LEU A 33 -10.19 8.62 10.03
N ASN A 34 -9.31 7.61 10.11
CA ASN A 34 -9.01 6.87 11.33
C ASN A 34 -7.80 7.46 12.10
N PRO A 35 -8.01 8.19 13.22
CA PRO A 35 -6.95 8.87 13.98
C PRO A 35 -5.81 7.97 14.49
N LYS A 36 -5.99 6.64 14.48
CA LYS A 36 -5.07 5.68 15.11
C LYS A 36 -4.22 4.86 14.13
N THR A 37 -4.60 4.70 12.87
CA THR A 37 -3.92 3.78 11.92
C THR A 37 -2.98 4.46 10.93
N ALA A 38 -2.91 5.79 10.90
CA ALA A 38 -1.85 6.48 10.15
C ALA A 38 -0.53 6.37 10.94
N PRO A 39 0.49 5.63 10.46
CA PRO A 39 1.82 5.71 11.04
C PRO A 39 2.36 7.10 10.70
N GLY A 40 2.18 8.02 11.66
CA GLY A 40 2.35 9.46 11.46
C GLY A 40 1.01 10.15 11.21
N LYS A 41 0.43 10.65 12.31
CA LYS A 41 -0.61 11.70 12.41
C LYS A 41 -1.38 11.98 11.12
N LEU A 42 -2.66 11.61 11.13
CA LEU A 42 -3.62 12.06 10.14
C LEU A 42 -3.49 13.56 9.86
N PRO A 43 -3.26 13.98 8.60
CA PRO A 43 -3.57 15.35 8.23
C PRO A 43 -5.07 15.46 8.44
N TYR A 44 -5.51 16.37 9.32
CA TYR A 44 -6.88 16.83 9.30
C TYR A 44 -7.22 17.10 7.83
N ALA A 45 -8.12 16.29 7.26
CA ALA A 45 -8.56 16.44 5.88
C ALA A 45 -8.77 17.93 5.63
N LEU A 46 -8.09 18.48 4.62
CA LEU A 46 -8.22 19.89 4.29
C LEU A 46 -9.71 20.20 4.18
N THR A 47 -10.16 21.40 4.57
CA THR A 47 -11.58 21.76 4.40
C THR A 47 -12.09 21.59 2.97
N THR A 48 -11.19 21.54 1.97
CA THR A 48 -11.43 21.13 0.58
C THR A 48 -11.51 19.61 0.37
N ASP A 49 -10.71 18.83 1.10
CA ASP A 49 -10.69 17.36 0.99
C ASP A 49 -11.87 16.72 1.70
N LEU A 50 -12.39 17.32 2.77
CA LEU A 50 -13.60 16.82 3.45
C LEU A 50 -14.83 16.79 2.53
N ASP A 51 -15.02 17.83 1.73
CA ASP A 51 -16.14 17.90 0.78
C ASP A 51 -15.93 16.93 -0.39
N LEU A 52 -14.68 16.76 -0.84
CA LEU A 52 -14.30 15.76 -1.85
C LEU A 52 -14.48 14.33 -1.34
N LEU A 53 -13.99 14.02 -0.13
CA LEU A 53 -14.14 12.71 0.53
C LEU A 53 -15.62 12.42 0.78
N LEU A 54 -16.42 13.41 1.18
CA LEU A 54 -17.87 13.24 1.33
C LEU A 54 -18.56 12.98 -0.02
N LYS A 55 -18.15 13.66 -1.10
CA LYS A 55 -18.63 13.39 -2.46
C LYS A 55 -18.20 12.01 -2.94
N LEU A 56 -16.97 11.59 -2.66
CA LEU A 56 -16.41 10.29 -3.02
C LEU A 56 -17.17 9.17 -2.29
N VAL A 57 -17.37 9.29 -0.99
CA VAL A 57 -18.19 8.35 -0.19
C VAL A 57 -19.62 8.28 -0.72
N LYS A 58 -20.24 9.42 -1.06
CA LYS A 58 -21.59 9.44 -1.66
C LYS A 58 -21.64 8.85 -3.08
N ALA A 59 -20.57 8.98 -3.86
CA ALA A 59 -20.47 8.38 -5.19
C ALA A 59 -20.29 6.86 -5.07
N MET A 60 -19.41 6.41 -4.17
CA MET A 60 -19.28 5.00 -3.79
C MET A 60 -20.60 4.44 -3.26
N ASP A 61 -21.38 5.22 -2.51
CA ASP A 61 -22.73 4.84 -2.07
C ASP A 61 -23.73 4.57 -3.20
N ARG A 62 -23.51 5.18 -4.37
CA ARG A 62 -24.38 5.05 -5.54
C ARG A 62 -23.88 4.01 -6.54
N LEU A 63 -22.57 3.81 -6.62
CA LEU A 63 -21.93 2.93 -7.58
C LEU A 63 -21.73 1.52 -7.02
N ILE A 64 -21.54 1.41 -5.71
CA ILE A 64 -21.50 0.13 -5.02
C ILE A 64 -22.94 -0.19 -4.64
N PRO A 65 -23.48 -1.36 -5.00
CA PRO A 65 -24.77 -1.84 -4.54
C PRO A 65 -24.65 -2.16 -3.06
N TRP A 66 -24.62 -1.12 -2.21
CA TRP A 66 -24.78 -1.29 -0.78
C TRP A 66 -26.14 -1.95 -0.56
N PRO A 67 -26.34 -2.71 0.53
CA PRO A 67 -27.42 -3.70 0.66
C PRO A 67 -28.87 -3.21 0.46
N ALA A 68 -29.11 -1.91 0.24
CA ALA A 68 -30.36 -1.42 -0.31
C ALA A 68 -30.69 -2.06 -1.67
N GLU A 69 -29.71 -2.33 -2.53
CA GLU A 69 -29.90 -3.08 -3.79
C GLU A 69 -29.80 -4.61 -3.60
N ALA A 70 -29.26 -5.08 -2.47
CA ALA A 70 -29.28 -6.50 -2.07
C ALA A 70 -30.67 -6.99 -1.58
N THR A 71 -31.69 -6.11 -1.59
CA THR A 71 -33.09 -6.54 -1.52
C THR A 71 -33.57 -7.13 -2.85
N GLY A 72 -32.87 -6.86 -3.96
CA GLY A 72 -32.95 -7.65 -5.17
C GLY A 72 -32.01 -8.85 -5.05
N GLU A 73 -32.58 -10.05 -5.06
CA GLU A 73 -31.98 -11.37 -4.97
C GLU A 73 -30.55 -11.54 -5.57
N TRP A 74 -29.51 -11.06 -4.90
CA TRP A 74 -28.16 -11.54 -5.19
C TRP A 74 -28.05 -12.90 -4.51
N LYS A 75 -28.52 -13.93 -5.22
CA LYS A 75 -28.49 -15.32 -4.76
C LYS A 75 -27.04 -15.71 -4.58
N ILE A 76 -26.59 -15.70 -3.32
CA ILE A 76 -25.39 -16.43 -2.93
C ILE A 76 -25.54 -17.81 -3.57
N PRO A 77 -24.57 -18.26 -4.38
CA PRO A 77 -24.58 -19.63 -4.84
C PRO A 77 -24.76 -20.50 -3.60
N GLN A 78 -25.84 -21.27 -3.52
CA GLN A 78 -26.04 -22.11 -2.34
C GLN A 78 -24.79 -22.98 -2.19
N PRO A 79 -24.29 -23.18 -0.96
CA PRO A 79 -23.20 -24.12 -0.76
C PRO A 79 -23.58 -25.41 -1.46
N VAL A 80 -22.64 -26.01 -2.20
CA VAL A 80 -22.92 -27.28 -2.88
C VAL A 80 -23.21 -28.30 -1.78
N ALA A 81 -24.49 -28.54 -1.52
CA ALA A 81 -24.96 -29.18 -0.28
C ALA A 81 -24.58 -30.66 -0.19
N VAL A 82 -24.09 -31.24 -1.29
CA VAL A 82 -23.70 -32.63 -1.39
C VAL A 82 -22.26 -32.68 -1.86
N LEU A 83 -21.36 -33.05 -0.95
CA LEU A 83 -20.01 -33.45 -1.27
C LEU A 83 -20.13 -34.63 -2.26
N PRO A 84 -19.62 -34.52 -3.50
CA PRO A 84 -19.54 -35.67 -4.38
C PRO A 84 -18.72 -36.77 -3.69
N PRO A 85 -19.01 -38.05 -3.95
CA PRO A 85 -18.18 -39.13 -3.41
C PRO A 85 -16.72 -38.85 -3.76
N GLU A 86 -15.82 -39.10 -2.82
CA GLU A 86 -14.39 -38.97 -3.07
C GLU A 86 -14.04 -39.80 -4.31
N PRO A 87 -13.21 -39.26 -5.21
CA PRO A 87 -12.78 -40.04 -6.37
C PRO A 87 -12.10 -41.31 -5.87
N PRO A 88 -12.26 -42.43 -6.58
CA PRO A 88 -11.60 -43.67 -6.20
C PRO A 88 -10.10 -43.45 -6.07
N ARG A 89 -9.43 -44.27 -5.27
CA ARG A 89 -7.98 -44.18 -5.15
C ARG A 89 -7.33 -44.78 -6.39
N PRO A 90 -6.28 -44.15 -6.94
CA PRO A 90 -5.50 -44.77 -7.98
C PRO A 90 -4.83 -46.05 -7.45
N PRO A 91 -4.43 -46.98 -8.33
CA PRO A 91 -3.63 -48.13 -7.94
C PRO A 91 -2.38 -47.70 -7.16
N ASP A 92 -2.04 -48.43 -6.09
CA ASP A 92 -0.84 -48.15 -5.27
C ASP A 92 0.42 -48.08 -6.15
N PHE A 93 1.29 -47.12 -5.84
CA PHE A 93 2.46 -46.75 -6.64
C PHE A 93 3.78 -47.29 -6.06
N LEU A 94 4.76 -47.51 -6.94
CA LEU A 94 6.21 -47.59 -6.66
C LEU A 94 6.92 -46.76 -7.76
N PRO A 95 8.04 -46.05 -7.52
CA PRO A 95 8.71 -45.66 -6.28
C PRO A 95 8.59 -44.14 -5.97
N ALA A 96 8.54 -43.78 -4.70
CA ALA A 96 8.33 -42.40 -4.26
C ALA A 96 9.38 -41.40 -4.78
N GLY A 97 8.92 -40.30 -5.40
CA GLY A 97 9.67 -39.04 -5.48
C GLY A 97 10.01 -38.52 -6.88
N GLU A 98 10.02 -39.36 -7.92
CA GLU A 98 10.40 -38.95 -9.28
C GLU A 98 9.28 -39.17 -10.31
N PRO A 99 9.13 -38.29 -11.32
CA PRO A 99 8.23 -38.52 -12.44
C PRO A 99 8.54 -39.85 -13.14
N LEU A 100 7.52 -40.70 -13.32
CA LEU A 100 7.67 -42.05 -13.87
C LEU A 100 8.42 -42.08 -15.22
N ASP A 101 8.20 -41.08 -16.08
CA ASP A 101 8.87 -40.99 -17.38
C ASP A 101 10.38 -40.79 -17.24
N LEU A 102 10.83 -39.98 -16.28
CA LEU A 102 12.25 -39.77 -15.99
C LEU A 102 12.88 -41.03 -15.37
N TRP A 103 12.13 -41.69 -14.49
CA TRP A 103 12.56 -42.95 -13.89
C TRP A 103 12.74 -44.05 -14.96
N LEU A 104 11.78 -44.19 -15.89
CA LEU A 104 11.87 -45.14 -17.01
C LEU A 104 13.08 -44.84 -17.92
N GLU A 105 13.33 -43.56 -18.22
CA GLU A 105 14.51 -43.16 -19.01
C GLU A 105 15.82 -43.52 -18.30
N GLN A 106 15.88 -43.37 -16.97
CA GLN A 106 17.04 -43.78 -16.18
C GLN A 106 17.22 -45.30 -16.20
N GLN A 107 16.15 -46.07 -16.02
CA GLN A 107 16.20 -47.53 -16.11
C GLN A 107 16.70 -48.00 -17.48
N GLU A 108 16.29 -47.36 -18.57
CA GLU A 108 16.79 -47.67 -19.92
C GLU A 108 18.29 -47.42 -20.07
N LYS A 109 18.80 -46.33 -19.50
CA LYS A 109 20.24 -46.03 -19.49
C LYS A 109 21.03 -47.07 -18.67
N GLU A 110 20.50 -47.49 -17.53
CA GLU A 110 21.12 -48.51 -16.69
C GLU A 110 21.13 -49.88 -17.37
N ILE A 111 20.01 -50.29 -17.97
CA ILE A 111 19.92 -51.52 -18.78
C ILE A 111 20.95 -51.48 -19.91
N ALA A 112 21.00 -50.40 -20.70
CA ALA A 112 21.95 -50.25 -21.80
C ALA A 112 23.41 -50.27 -21.33
N HIS A 113 23.71 -49.67 -20.17
CA HIS A 113 25.04 -49.74 -19.56
C HIS A 113 25.45 -51.19 -19.26
N TRP A 114 24.57 -51.96 -18.61
CA TRP A 114 24.86 -53.34 -18.24
C TRP A 114 24.93 -54.29 -19.44
N GLU A 115 24.13 -54.07 -20.48
CA GLU A 115 24.24 -54.80 -21.75
C GLU A 115 25.61 -54.59 -22.41
N ASN A 116 26.11 -53.36 -22.40
CA ASN A 116 27.44 -53.03 -22.92
C ASN A 116 28.55 -53.69 -22.11
N GLU A 117 28.44 -53.74 -20.78
CA GLU A 117 29.39 -54.46 -19.91
C GLU A 117 29.40 -55.97 -20.20
N ILE A 118 28.23 -56.59 -20.37
CA ILE A 118 28.12 -58.01 -20.77
C ILE A 118 28.78 -58.24 -22.14
N ARG A 119 28.50 -57.38 -23.12
CA ARG A 119 29.08 -57.45 -24.47
C ARG A 119 30.60 -57.29 -24.44
N TYR A 120 31.12 -56.37 -23.63
CA TYR A 120 32.55 -56.20 -23.42
C TYR A 120 33.18 -57.47 -22.87
N HIS A 121 32.54 -58.11 -21.88
CA HIS A 121 32.99 -59.37 -21.29
C HIS A 121 33.00 -60.54 -22.27
N ASP A 122 32.04 -60.59 -23.19
CA ASP A 122 31.93 -61.63 -24.21
C ASP A 122 33.00 -61.47 -25.30
N ASN A 123 33.31 -60.23 -25.67
CA ASN A 123 34.31 -59.92 -26.70
C ASN A 123 35.78 -59.94 -26.19
N ASN A 124 36.02 -59.89 -24.87
CA ASN A 124 37.37 -59.82 -24.28
C ASN A 124 37.66 -60.91 -23.23
N PRO A 125 37.56 -62.21 -23.57
CA PRO A 125 37.71 -63.30 -22.60
C PRO A 125 39.11 -63.37 -21.96
N LYS A 126 40.17 -62.94 -22.68
CA LYS A 126 41.56 -63.00 -22.22
C LYS A 126 41.91 -61.93 -21.16
N LYS A 127 41.20 -60.79 -21.14
CA LYS A 127 41.43 -59.70 -20.17
C LYS A 127 40.90 -60.00 -18.76
N LYS A 128 40.05 -61.03 -18.60
CA LYS A 128 39.55 -61.52 -17.30
C LYS A 128 40.67 -61.93 -16.32
N ARG A 129 41.84 -62.33 -16.84
CA ARG A 129 42.97 -62.78 -16.03
C ARG A 129 43.85 -61.66 -15.48
N GLN A 130 43.80 -60.45 -16.07
CA GLN A 130 44.72 -59.37 -15.69
C GLN A 130 44.18 -58.44 -14.58
N PHE A 131 42.86 -58.32 -14.40
CA PHE A 131 42.27 -57.44 -13.38
C PHE A 131 41.00 -58.05 -12.73
N PRO A 132 41.15 -59.07 -11.86
CA PRO A 132 40.01 -59.81 -11.29
C PRO A 132 39.17 -59.00 -10.29
N THR A 133 39.67 -57.88 -9.76
CA THR A 133 39.01 -57.11 -8.69
C THR A 133 38.07 -56.00 -9.18
N ARG A 134 38.01 -55.70 -10.48
CA ARG A 134 37.22 -54.57 -11.01
C ARG A 134 35.90 -54.93 -11.70
N HIS A 135 35.67 -56.19 -12.05
CA HIS A 135 34.50 -56.57 -12.84
C HIS A 135 33.64 -57.62 -12.14
N LEU A 136 32.33 -57.38 -12.10
CA LEU A 136 31.36 -58.35 -11.57
C LEU A 136 31.35 -59.62 -12.42
N PRO A 137 31.13 -60.81 -11.81
CA PRO A 137 30.97 -62.04 -12.58
C PRO A 137 29.81 -61.91 -13.58
N ARG A 138 30.00 -62.43 -14.81
CA ARG A 138 28.98 -62.42 -15.88
C ARG A 138 27.60 -62.90 -15.42
N LYS A 139 27.56 -63.91 -14.54
CA LYS A 139 26.31 -64.42 -13.95
C LYS A 139 25.56 -63.33 -13.19
N ARG A 140 26.27 -62.58 -12.34
CA ARG A 140 25.72 -61.47 -11.55
C ARG A 140 25.28 -60.29 -12.42
N LEU A 141 26.01 -60.00 -13.50
CA LEU A 141 25.59 -58.99 -14.48
C LEU A 141 24.26 -59.36 -15.15
N LYS A 142 24.08 -60.63 -15.53
CA LYS A 142 22.81 -61.12 -16.09
C LYS A 142 21.66 -61.06 -15.07
N GLU A 143 21.93 -61.37 -13.80
CA GLU A 143 20.95 -61.27 -12.72
C GLU A 143 20.50 -59.81 -12.52
N ILE A 144 21.44 -58.86 -12.50
CA ILE A 144 21.16 -57.42 -12.42
C ILE A 144 20.30 -56.97 -13.61
N LEU A 145 20.71 -57.31 -14.84
CA LEU A 145 19.97 -56.96 -16.05
C LEU A 145 18.54 -57.53 -16.03
N THR A 146 18.37 -58.77 -15.55
CA THR A 146 17.03 -59.38 -15.44
C THR A 146 16.16 -58.68 -14.41
N SER A 147 16.74 -58.24 -13.28
CA SER A 147 16.02 -57.45 -12.26
C SER A 147 15.57 -56.11 -12.82
N LEU A 148 16.47 -55.36 -13.44
CA LEU A 148 16.17 -54.05 -14.02
C LEU A 148 15.12 -54.14 -15.14
N GLN A 149 15.21 -55.18 -15.98
CA GLN A 149 14.21 -55.41 -17.03
C GLN A 149 12.84 -55.69 -16.42
N LYS A 150 12.77 -56.52 -15.38
CA LYS A 150 11.52 -56.80 -14.67
C LYS A 150 10.95 -55.54 -14.03
N GLU A 151 11.77 -54.74 -13.36
CA GLU A 151 11.36 -53.48 -12.74
C GLU A 151 10.81 -52.49 -13.78
N LYS A 152 11.46 -52.39 -14.94
CA LYS A 152 10.97 -51.59 -16.07
C LYS A 152 9.62 -52.10 -16.59
N ASP A 153 9.48 -53.41 -16.77
CA ASP A 153 8.25 -54.02 -17.28
C ASP A 153 7.08 -53.82 -16.29
N ASP A 154 7.32 -54.03 -14.99
CA ASP A 154 6.35 -53.80 -13.91
C ASP A 154 5.89 -52.32 -13.89
N ALA A 155 6.81 -51.38 -14.11
CA ALA A 155 6.51 -49.95 -14.18
C ALA A 155 5.72 -49.55 -15.43
N LEU A 156 5.99 -50.17 -16.58
CA LEU A 156 5.21 -49.97 -17.80
C LEU A 156 3.79 -50.52 -17.65
N GLU A 157 3.64 -51.72 -17.08
CA GLU A 157 2.32 -52.29 -16.77
C GLU A 157 1.54 -51.37 -15.81
N TRP A 158 2.22 -50.86 -14.79
CA TRP A 158 1.63 -49.88 -13.88
C TRP A 158 1.17 -48.63 -14.63
N LYS A 159 2.01 -48.07 -15.52
CA LYS A 159 1.67 -46.88 -16.34
C LYS A 159 0.39 -47.12 -17.13
N GLU A 160 0.29 -48.25 -17.82
CA GLU A 160 -0.89 -48.60 -18.61
C GLU A 160 -2.13 -48.81 -17.74
N ARG A 161 -1.99 -49.47 -16.59
CA ARG A 161 -3.09 -49.61 -15.61
C ARG A 161 -3.55 -48.26 -15.08
N HIS A 162 -2.61 -47.37 -14.76
CA HIS A 162 -2.91 -46.04 -14.25
C HIS A 162 -3.57 -45.15 -15.33
N SER A 163 -3.08 -45.18 -16.57
CA SER A 163 -3.72 -44.47 -17.69
C SER A 163 -5.15 -44.96 -17.94
N ARG A 164 -5.38 -46.27 -17.90
CA ARG A 164 -6.74 -46.83 -17.99
C ARG A 164 -7.62 -46.37 -16.83
N TRP A 165 -7.08 -46.39 -15.62
CA TRP A 165 -7.79 -45.92 -14.43
C TRP A 165 -8.19 -44.45 -14.53
N ILE A 166 -7.30 -43.56 -15.01
CA ILE A 166 -7.61 -42.14 -15.23
C ILE A 166 -8.76 -42.00 -16.25
N ILE A 167 -8.68 -42.70 -17.38
CA ILE A 167 -9.71 -42.64 -18.42
C ILE A 167 -11.06 -43.12 -17.88
N GLU A 168 -11.06 -44.23 -17.14
CA GLU A 168 -12.26 -44.81 -16.54
C GLU A 168 -12.92 -43.87 -15.52
N HIS A 169 -12.12 -43.16 -14.73
CA HIS A 169 -12.60 -42.30 -13.64
C HIS A 169 -12.58 -40.81 -13.98
N GLN A 170 -12.29 -40.43 -15.22
CA GLN A 170 -12.27 -39.04 -15.68
C GLN A 170 -13.57 -38.28 -15.36
N PRO A 171 -14.78 -38.87 -15.54
CA PRO A 171 -16.02 -38.17 -15.20
C PRO A 171 -16.17 -37.85 -13.71
N ASP A 172 -15.65 -38.72 -12.83
CA ASP A 172 -15.68 -38.52 -11.38
C ASP A 172 -14.66 -37.48 -10.95
N LEU A 173 -13.46 -37.51 -11.53
CA LEU A 173 -12.43 -36.48 -11.34
C LEU A 173 -12.94 -35.10 -11.78
N ASP A 174 -13.57 -35.01 -12.96
CA ASP A 174 -14.16 -33.77 -13.47
C ASP A 174 -15.28 -33.24 -12.55
N ARG A 175 -16.14 -34.15 -12.06
CA ARG A 175 -17.21 -33.80 -11.12
C ARG A 175 -16.64 -33.26 -9.81
N TYR A 176 -15.61 -33.91 -9.28
CA TYR A 176 -14.92 -33.48 -8.07
C TYR A 176 -14.23 -32.13 -8.27
N GLN A 177 -13.57 -31.91 -9.41
CA GLN A 177 -12.92 -30.65 -9.74
C GLN A 177 -13.93 -29.49 -9.87
N ARG A 178 -15.09 -29.72 -10.52
CA ARG A 178 -16.17 -28.72 -10.57
C ARG A 178 -16.71 -28.39 -9.19
N TYR A 179 -16.83 -29.40 -8.32
CA TYR A 179 -17.22 -29.18 -6.92
C TYR A 179 -16.20 -28.29 -6.19
N LEU A 180 -14.90 -28.59 -6.30
CA LEU A 180 -13.85 -27.77 -5.67
C LEU A 180 -13.87 -26.32 -6.17
N GLN A 181 -14.05 -26.11 -7.48
CA GLN A 181 -14.18 -24.78 -8.07
C GLN A 181 -15.42 -24.04 -7.55
N ALA A 182 -16.56 -24.72 -7.47
CA ALA A 182 -17.80 -24.16 -6.95
C ALA A 182 -17.67 -23.80 -5.45
N GLN A 183 -17.02 -24.66 -4.66
CA GLN A 183 -16.76 -24.39 -3.25
C GLN A 183 -15.83 -23.19 -3.07
N ALA A 184 -14.73 -23.11 -3.82
CA ALA A 184 -13.83 -21.96 -3.79
C ALA A 184 -14.53 -20.64 -4.19
N ALA A 185 -15.40 -20.69 -5.20
CA ALA A 185 -16.20 -19.53 -5.61
C ALA A 185 -17.20 -19.11 -4.53
N TYR A 186 -17.82 -20.07 -3.84
CA TYR A 186 -18.71 -19.83 -2.70
C TYR A 186 -17.95 -19.17 -1.54
N GLU A 187 -16.83 -19.73 -1.11
CA GLU A 187 -16.00 -19.20 -0.03
C GLU A 187 -15.54 -17.76 -0.31
N LYS A 188 -15.08 -17.50 -1.55
CA LYS A 188 -14.71 -16.15 -1.99
C LYS A 188 -15.89 -15.18 -1.91
N SER A 189 -17.07 -15.60 -2.36
CA SER A 189 -18.29 -14.78 -2.33
C SER A 189 -18.75 -14.50 -0.89
N ALA A 190 -18.70 -15.49 0.00
CA ALA A 190 -19.04 -15.36 1.41
C ALA A 190 -18.08 -14.40 2.14
N GLN A 191 -16.78 -14.49 1.85
CA GLN A 191 -15.78 -13.58 2.39
C GLN A 191 -16.03 -12.13 1.94
N ILE A 192 -16.34 -11.93 0.66
CA ILE A 192 -16.72 -10.62 0.11
C ILE A 192 -17.94 -10.05 0.85
N GLN A 193 -18.99 -10.84 1.07
CA GLN A 193 -20.18 -10.36 1.77
C GLN A 193 -19.91 -10.03 3.24
N TYR A 194 -19.10 -10.84 3.92
CA TYR A 194 -18.67 -10.54 5.28
C TYR A 194 -17.95 -9.19 5.34
N LEU A 195 -17.00 -8.95 4.44
CA LEU A 195 -16.27 -7.69 4.33
C LEU A 195 -17.19 -6.51 4.03
N ILE A 196 -18.11 -6.64 3.07
CA ILE A 196 -19.11 -5.61 2.76
C ILE A 196 -19.92 -5.27 4.02
N ARG A 197 -20.37 -6.28 4.79
CA ARG A 197 -21.19 -6.08 5.98
C ARG A 197 -20.41 -5.42 7.12
N THR A 198 -19.17 -5.84 7.38
CA THR A 198 -18.33 -5.25 8.43
C THR A 198 -17.94 -3.83 8.07
N GLU A 199 -17.52 -3.57 6.83
CA GLU A 199 -17.04 -2.25 6.39
C GLU A 199 -18.18 -1.25 6.16
N TYR A 200 -19.38 -1.71 5.73
CA TYR A 200 -20.55 -0.84 5.61
C TYR A 200 -20.99 -0.25 6.95
N SER A 201 -20.91 -1.04 8.02
CA SER A 201 -21.23 -0.57 9.37
C SER A 201 -20.29 0.55 9.82
N GLN A 202 -19.01 0.46 9.45
CA GLN A 202 -18.02 1.52 9.68
C GLN A 202 -18.32 2.76 8.81
N SER A 203 -18.72 2.57 7.55
CA SER A 203 -19.11 3.68 6.64
C SER A 203 -20.25 4.52 7.20
N LEU A 204 -21.28 3.88 7.77
CA LEU A 204 -22.40 4.59 8.41
C LEU A 204 -21.97 5.42 9.63
N PHE A 205 -21.00 4.90 10.40
CA PHE A 205 -20.39 5.62 11.51
C PHE A 205 -19.57 6.83 11.03
N PHE A 206 -18.75 6.66 10.00
CA PHE A 206 -17.95 7.74 9.42
C PHE A 206 -18.79 8.83 8.74
N LYS A 207 -19.88 8.49 8.07
CA LYS A 207 -20.85 9.47 7.54
C LYS A 207 -21.36 10.41 8.63
N LYS A 208 -21.66 9.88 9.83
CA LYS A 208 -22.09 10.69 10.98
C LYS A 208 -20.98 11.64 11.44
N ILE A 209 -19.74 11.16 11.51
CA ILE A 209 -18.57 11.98 11.88
C ILE A 209 -18.34 13.10 10.86
N LEU A 210 -18.26 12.76 9.58
CA LEU A 210 -18.03 13.71 8.49
C LEU A 210 -19.14 14.77 8.39
N SER A 211 -20.40 14.35 8.53
CA SER A 211 -21.53 15.28 8.56
C SER A 211 -21.45 16.23 9.75
N ARG A 212 -20.99 15.77 10.91
CA ARG A 212 -20.84 16.61 12.11
C ARG A 212 -19.70 17.62 11.92
N GLN A 213 -18.53 17.18 11.49
CA GLN A 213 -17.38 18.08 11.26
C GLN A 213 -17.65 19.12 10.19
N SER A 214 -18.29 18.73 9.08
CA SER A 214 -18.68 19.67 8.01
C SER A 214 -19.64 20.75 8.51
N LYS A 215 -20.58 20.38 9.40
CA LYS A 215 -21.52 21.32 10.02
C LYS A 215 -20.82 22.27 11.00
N GLU A 216 -19.83 21.78 11.74
CA GLU A 216 -19.01 22.61 12.63
C GLU A 216 -18.12 23.60 11.86
N ILE A 217 -17.48 23.17 10.76
CA ILE A 217 -16.70 24.05 9.87
C ILE A 217 -17.59 25.14 9.27
N ARG A 218 -18.79 24.79 8.81
CA ARG A 218 -19.76 25.76 8.28
C ARG A 218 -20.15 26.80 9.33
N ARG A 219 -20.43 26.37 10.56
CA ARG A 219 -20.70 27.27 11.69
C ARG A 219 -19.51 28.16 12.04
N ALA A 220 -18.28 27.64 11.95
CA ALA A 220 -17.07 28.43 12.20
C ALA A 220 -16.85 29.52 11.14
N LYS A 221 -17.12 29.21 9.86
CA LYS A 221 -17.13 30.18 8.75
C LYS A 221 -18.18 31.27 8.97
N GLU A 222 -19.40 30.88 9.36
CA GLU A 222 -20.52 31.80 9.63
C GLU A 222 -20.25 32.73 10.83
N ARG A 223 -19.38 32.33 11.77
CA ARG A 223 -18.94 33.15 12.92
C ARG A 223 -17.73 34.04 12.64
N GLY A 224 -17.19 34.04 11.42
CA GLY A 224 -16.01 34.84 11.07
C GLY A 224 -14.69 34.33 11.67
N GLY A 225 -14.62 33.05 12.07
CA GLY A 225 -13.37 32.44 12.57
C GLY A 225 -12.33 32.29 11.45
N LEU A 226 -11.07 32.64 11.74
CA LEU A 226 -9.95 32.43 10.83
C LEU A 226 -9.74 30.93 10.59
N LEU A 227 -9.81 30.50 9.33
CA LEU A 227 -9.50 29.13 8.95
C LEU A 227 -8.00 28.99 8.67
N TYR A 228 -7.36 28.11 9.43
CA TYR A 228 -5.98 27.70 9.19
C TYR A 228 -5.97 26.52 8.21
N SER A 229 -5.05 26.53 7.25
CA SER A 229 -4.79 25.39 6.35
C SER A 229 -3.41 24.81 6.66
N GLN A 230 -3.20 23.52 6.47
CA GLN A 230 -1.88 22.92 6.66
C GLN A 230 -1.14 22.80 5.33
N VAL A 231 0.18 22.95 5.37
CA VAL A 231 1.08 22.62 4.26
C VAL A 231 1.90 21.38 4.59
N PRO A 232 2.20 20.50 3.61
CA PRO A 232 2.90 19.24 3.86
C PRO A 232 4.41 19.37 4.15
N TRP A 233 4.93 20.59 4.37
CA TRP A 233 6.32 20.86 4.69
C TRP A 233 6.46 21.67 5.99
N GLU A 234 7.65 21.64 6.60
CA GLU A 234 7.97 22.50 7.74
C GLU A 234 8.18 23.95 7.27
N LEU A 235 7.57 24.93 7.94
CA LEU A 235 7.75 26.35 7.62
C LEU A 235 9.04 26.86 8.27
N LEU A 236 10.00 27.28 7.43
CA LEU A 236 11.31 27.79 7.82
C LEU A 236 12.09 26.82 8.73
N PRO A 237 12.42 25.61 8.24
CA PRO A 237 13.10 24.58 9.02
C PRO A 237 14.40 25.11 9.67
N SER A 238 14.80 24.46 10.76
CA SER A 238 16.07 24.79 11.40
C SER A 238 17.25 24.35 10.53
N GLY A 239 18.14 25.30 10.17
CA GLY A 239 19.28 25.10 9.27
C GLY A 239 20.48 24.37 9.87
N GLU A 240 20.30 23.68 10.99
CA GLU A 240 21.40 22.92 11.61
C GLU A 240 21.45 21.52 10.99
N GLY A 241 22.39 21.34 10.07
CA GLY A 241 22.69 20.07 9.41
C GLY A 241 22.75 18.91 10.41
N PHE A 242 22.34 17.73 9.95
CA PHE A 242 22.30 16.44 10.68
C PHE A 242 23.48 16.22 11.66
N TYR A 243 24.69 16.64 11.30
CA TYR A 243 25.89 16.55 12.14
C TYR A 243 25.91 17.47 13.38
N ARG A 244 25.34 18.68 13.31
CA ARG A 244 25.22 19.56 14.48
C ARG A 244 24.13 19.07 15.44
N ARG A 245 23.08 18.42 14.93
CA ARG A 245 22.06 17.71 15.72
C ARG A 245 22.65 16.52 16.48
N LEU A 246 23.50 15.72 15.84
CA LEU A 246 24.26 14.64 16.48
C LEU A 246 25.18 15.14 17.60
N HIS A 247 25.91 16.25 17.38
CA HIS A 247 26.77 16.84 18.40
C HIS A 247 26.01 17.46 19.58
N GLN A 248 24.83 18.05 19.34
CA GLN A 248 23.98 18.62 20.39
C GLN A 248 23.23 17.57 21.21
N TYR A 249 22.86 16.45 20.58
CA TYR A 249 22.22 15.30 21.23
C TYR A 249 23.07 14.72 22.37
N PHE A 250 24.40 14.82 22.28
CA PHE A 250 25.30 14.25 23.28
C PHE A 250 25.81 15.21 24.36
N GLN A 251 25.75 16.54 24.21
CA GLN A 251 26.31 17.45 25.25
C GLN A 251 25.59 18.79 25.53
N GLY A 252 24.50 19.18 24.83
CA GLY A 252 23.94 20.55 24.95
C GLY A 252 22.44 20.70 25.29
N GLU A 253 21.67 19.61 25.29
CA GLU A 253 20.20 19.67 25.33
C GLU A 253 19.59 20.00 26.71
N ARG A 254 20.34 19.83 27.82
CA ARG A 254 19.84 20.21 29.16
C ARG A 254 19.83 21.72 29.43
N GLU A 255 20.61 22.52 28.69
CA GLU A 255 20.71 23.97 28.91
C GLU A 255 19.89 24.81 27.92
N LYS A 256 19.64 24.32 26.70
CA LYS A 256 18.84 25.05 25.70
C LYS A 256 17.33 25.00 25.94
N LEU A 257 16.81 23.92 26.54
CA LEU A 257 15.40 23.80 26.92
C LEU A 257 14.97 24.76 28.05
N ARG A 258 15.93 25.43 28.72
CA ARG A 258 15.65 26.38 29.81
C ARG A 258 15.45 27.84 29.39
N SER A 259 15.51 28.22 28.10
CA SER A 259 15.49 29.65 27.71
C SER A 259 14.53 30.10 26.60
N ARG A 260 13.80 29.20 25.91
CA ARG A 260 12.79 29.62 24.93
C ARG A 260 11.43 29.80 25.59
N ARG A 261 10.98 31.05 25.70
CA ARG A 261 9.66 31.42 26.21
C ARG A 261 8.63 31.37 25.09
N TYR A 262 7.50 30.71 25.34
CA TYR A 262 6.31 30.78 24.49
C TYR A 262 5.58 32.11 24.74
N LEU A 263 5.30 32.85 23.66
CA LEU A 263 4.72 34.21 23.66
C LEU A 263 3.46 34.20 22.76
N PRO A 264 2.32 33.67 23.24
CA PRO A 264 1.10 33.54 22.45
C PRO A 264 0.55 34.88 21.96
N GLU A 265 0.88 35.99 22.64
CA GLU A 265 0.48 37.34 22.27
C GLU A 265 0.97 37.77 20.87
N ARG A 266 1.98 37.07 20.31
CA ARG A 266 2.45 37.30 18.93
C ARG A 266 1.44 36.80 17.90
N LEU A 267 0.91 35.60 18.10
CA LEU A 267 -0.11 35.02 17.22
C LEU A 267 -1.44 35.77 17.37
N GLN A 268 -1.83 36.09 18.61
CA GLN A 268 -3.01 36.92 18.88
C GLN A 268 -2.90 38.28 18.19
N PHE A 269 -1.70 38.89 18.17
CA PHE A 269 -1.50 40.12 17.43
C PHE A 269 -1.69 39.92 15.92
N MET A 270 -1.14 38.86 15.32
CA MET A 270 -1.36 38.58 13.90
C MET A 270 -2.83 38.33 13.57
N GLU A 271 -3.56 37.61 14.43
CA GLU A 271 -5.00 37.38 14.30
C GLU A 271 -5.81 38.67 14.43
N SER A 272 -5.42 39.57 15.35
CA SER A 272 -6.07 40.89 15.51
C SER A 272 -6.00 41.76 14.25
N LEU A 273 -5.07 41.48 13.34
CA LEU A 273 -4.93 42.17 12.06
C LEU A 273 -5.87 41.61 10.97
N SER A 274 -6.78 40.70 11.33
CA SER A 274 -7.80 40.12 10.44
C SER A 274 -7.20 39.52 9.15
N PRO A 275 -6.28 38.54 9.26
CA PRO A 275 -5.76 37.85 8.09
C PRO A 275 -6.89 37.15 7.32
N VAL A 276 -6.73 37.04 6.01
CA VAL A 276 -7.70 36.36 5.12
C VAL A 276 -7.44 34.85 5.10
N LYS A 277 -6.18 34.44 5.26
CA LYS A 277 -5.74 33.04 5.32
C LYS A 277 -4.57 32.91 6.28
N ALA A 278 -4.46 31.74 6.91
CA ALA A 278 -3.28 31.35 7.66
C ALA A 278 -2.88 29.92 7.31
N TYR A 279 -1.58 29.63 7.32
CA TYR A 279 -1.03 28.31 7.04
C TYR A 279 -0.13 27.83 8.18
N LEU A 280 -0.27 26.56 8.53
CA LEU A 280 0.56 25.85 9.50
C LEU A 280 1.45 24.84 8.76
N GLY A 281 2.69 24.68 9.21
CA GLY A 281 3.59 23.65 8.70
C GLY A 281 3.20 22.24 9.14
N LYS A 282 3.87 21.23 8.57
CA LYS A 282 3.65 19.78 8.78
C LYS A 282 3.60 19.36 10.26
N ASP A 283 4.42 19.95 11.10
CA ASP A 283 4.49 19.59 12.51
C ASP A 283 3.78 20.62 13.38
N GLU A 284 2.45 20.74 13.23
CA GLU A 284 1.55 21.61 14.02
C GLU A 284 2.22 22.29 15.24
N PHE A 285 2.43 23.61 15.13
CA PHE A 285 3.06 24.47 16.16
C PHE A 285 4.59 24.38 16.37
N ASN A 286 5.35 23.75 15.46
CA ASN A 286 6.79 23.59 15.71
C ASN A 286 7.66 24.84 15.51
N ASP A 287 7.26 25.87 14.77
CA ASP A 287 8.00 27.15 14.83
C ASP A 287 7.24 28.34 14.23
N TYR A 288 6.69 28.24 13.00
CA TYR A 288 6.07 29.37 12.29
C TYR A 288 4.62 29.15 11.83
N VAL A 289 3.85 30.24 11.77
CA VAL A 289 2.53 30.36 11.14
C VAL A 289 2.61 31.40 10.03
N ALA A 290 2.18 31.06 8.80
CA ALA A 290 2.17 31.99 7.68
C ALA A 290 0.80 32.67 7.52
N TYR A 291 0.75 33.99 7.67
CA TYR A 291 -0.45 34.80 7.56
C TYR A 291 -0.50 35.58 6.24
N PHE A 292 -1.70 35.67 5.66
CA PHE A 292 -2.00 36.45 4.46
C PHE A 292 -3.00 37.53 4.78
N PHE A 293 -2.72 38.76 4.35
CA PHE A 293 -3.58 39.92 4.58
C PHE A 293 -4.12 40.45 3.26
N LYS A 294 -5.36 40.96 3.29
CA LYS A 294 -6.03 41.47 2.11
C LYS A 294 -5.22 42.63 1.50
N GLY A 295 -4.87 42.50 0.22
CA GLY A 295 -4.10 43.52 -0.51
C GLY A 295 -2.60 43.54 -0.25
N SER A 296 -2.08 42.72 0.65
CA SER A 296 -0.63 42.63 0.89
C SER A 296 0.07 41.81 -0.20
N THR A 297 1.26 42.24 -0.60
CA THR A 297 2.15 41.47 -1.49
C THR A 297 3.04 40.47 -0.76
N TYR A 298 2.86 40.30 0.55
CA TYR A 298 3.70 39.45 1.39
C TYR A 298 2.89 38.37 2.12
N ALA A 299 3.50 37.19 2.24
CA ALA A 299 3.17 36.22 3.27
C ALA A 299 4.01 36.53 4.52
N VAL A 300 3.36 36.64 5.68
CA VAL A 300 3.99 37.00 6.95
C VAL A 300 4.14 35.76 7.82
N LEU A 301 5.35 35.29 8.04
CA LEU A 301 5.64 34.13 8.87
C LEU A 301 6.01 34.60 10.28
N GLU A 302 5.19 34.24 11.26
CA GLU A 302 5.32 34.59 12.67
C GLU A 302 5.59 33.36 13.54
N SER A 303 6.38 33.52 14.60
CA SER A 303 6.68 32.46 15.56
C SER A 303 6.34 32.89 16.99
N PRO A 304 5.56 32.10 17.76
CA PRO A 304 5.29 32.38 19.17
C PRO A 304 6.53 32.19 20.06
N TRP A 305 7.59 31.54 19.59
CA TRP A 305 8.79 31.28 20.39
C TRP A 305 9.74 32.49 20.47
N SER A 306 10.22 32.81 21.67
CA SER A 306 11.25 33.84 21.88
C SER A 306 12.55 33.48 21.17
N GLY A 307 13.25 34.47 20.61
CA GLY A 307 14.48 34.27 19.82
C GLY A 307 14.23 34.15 18.31
N ASN A 308 13.00 33.82 17.90
CA ASN A 308 12.58 33.85 16.50
C ASN A 308 12.15 35.26 16.04
N ALA A 309 12.12 35.47 14.73
CA ALA A 309 11.87 36.75 14.06
C ALA A 309 10.73 36.60 13.05
N ILE A 310 10.09 37.68 12.65
CA ILE A 310 9.05 37.68 11.61
C ILE A 310 9.73 37.67 10.25
N TYR A 311 9.22 36.85 9.32
CA TYR A 311 9.71 36.85 7.94
C TYR A 311 8.61 37.29 6.98
N PHE A 312 8.94 38.26 6.12
CA PHE A 312 8.08 38.69 5.03
C PHE A 312 8.61 38.06 3.74
N LEU A 313 7.86 37.10 3.21
CA LEU A 313 8.15 36.45 1.93
C LEU A 313 7.24 37.05 0.86
N PRO A 314 7.71 37.26 -0.39
CA PRO A 314 6.82 37.61 -1.49
C PRO A 314 5.68 36.59 -1.59
N ALA A 315 4.43 37.07 -1.63
CA ALA A 315 3.25 36.20 -1.63
C ALA A 315 3.18 35.27 -2.86
N SER A 316 3.84 35.63 -3.97
CA SER A 316 3.98 34.77 -5.16
C SER A 316 4.95 33.62 -4.98
N GLU A 317 5.94 33.74 -4.08
CA GLU A 317 7.04 32.78 -3.93
C GLU A 317 7.08 32.08 -2.57
N TRP A 318 6.15 32.42 -1.67
CA TRP A 318 6.16 31.96 -0.28
C TRP A 318 6.22 30.43 -0.16
N VAL A 319 5.57 29.67 -1.06
CA VAL A 319 5.62 28.18 -1.03
C VAL A 319 7.04 27.68 -1.23
N ARG A 320 7.77 28.25 -2.18
CA ARG A 320 9.16 27.89 -2.48
C ARG A 320 10.06 28.34 -1.33
N LEU A 321 9.92 29.60 -0.93
CA LEU A 321 10.80 30.24 0.07
C LEU A 321 10.59 29.70 1.48
N SER A 322 9.37 29.36 1.87
CA SER A 322 9.07 28.83 3.21
C SER A 322 9.66 27.44 3.49
N LYS A 323 10.14 26.74 2.46
CA LYS A 323 10.80 25.43 2.60
C LYS A 323 12.30 25.55 2.90
N TYR A 324 12.90 26.71 2.67
CA TYR A 324 14.32 26.93 2.99
C TYR A 324 14.50 27.07 4.49
N CYS A 325 15.65 26.60 4.97
CA CYS A 325 16.00 26.84 6.35
C CYS A 325 16.31 28.33 6.57
N ARG A 326 16.20 28.79 7.82
CA ARG A 326 16.34 30.22 8.16
C ARG A 326 17.66 30.84 7.73
N THR A 327 18.76 30.06 7.72
CA THR A 327 20.09 30.52 7.29
C THR A 327 20.13 30.65 5.76
N ASP A 328 19.75 29.61 5.04
CA ASP A 328 19.73 29.60 3.57
C ASP A 328 18.82 30.69 3.01
N LEU A 329 17.70 30.95 3.68
CA LEU A 329 16.75 31.99 3.30
C LEU A 329 17.35 33.41 3.39
N LEU A 330 18.26 33.64 4.34
CA LEU A 330 18.93 34.92 4.53
C LEU A 330 20.19 35.05 3.66
N GLU A 331 20.83 33.93 3.34
CA GLU A 331 22.04 33.88 2.51
C GLU A 331 21.74 33.88 1.01
N SER A 332 20.50 33.57 0.61
CA SER A 332 20.08 33.61 -0.80
C SER A 332 19.92 35.05 -1.32
N PRO A 333 20.77 35.52 -2.26
CA PRO A 333 20.69 36.88 -2.80
C PRO A 333 19.40 37.14 -3.62
N GLN A 334 18.76 36.06 -4.06
CA GLN A 334 17.56 36.08 -4.91
C GLN A 334 16.27 36.06 -4.08
N ALA A 335 16.35 35.67 -2.80
CA ALA A 335 15.21 35.65 -1.92
C ALA A 335 14.93 37.09 -1.45
N GLN A 336 13.95 37.76 -2.05
CA GLN A 336 13.49 39.10 -1.63
C GLN A 336 12.77 39.08 -0.27
N VAL A 337 13.49 38.65 0.77
CA VAL A 337 12.95 38.32 2.09
C VAL A 337 13.35 39.41 3.08
N THR A 338 12.37 39.90 3.85
CA THR A 338 12.69 40.76 4.98
C THR A 338 12.55 39.99 6.28
N ARG A 339 13.59 40.01 7.11
CA ARG A 339 13.55 39.56 8.50
C ARG A 339 13.31 40.75 9.44
N LEU A 340 12.34 40.62 10.34
CA LEU A 340 12.00 41.61 11.36
C LEU A 340 12.14 41.00 12.75
N ILE A 341 13.09 41.50 13.53
CA ILE A 341 13.37 40.99 14.87
C ILE A 341 12.39 41.59 15.89
N HIS A 342 11.92 40.75 16.80
CA HIS A 342 11.09 41.15 17.94
C HIS A 342 11.89 41.97 18.95
N GLY A 343 11.96 43.29 18.76
CA GLY A 343 12.60 44.21 19.71
C GLY A 343 11.78 44.44 20.99
N ARG A 344 12.46 44.76 22.10
CA ARG A 344 11.86 45.03 23.42
C ARG A 344 10.86 46.20 23.42
N SER A 345 10.99 47.14 22.49
CA SER A 345 10.14 48.34 22.40
C SER A 345 8.77 48.10 21.74
N GLY A 346 8.47 46.87 21.29
CA GLY A 346 7.19 46.57 20.62
C GLY A 346 7.00 47.19 19.23
N LYS A 347 7.99 47.97 18.74
CA LYS A 347 7.97 48.64 17.43
C LYS A 347 7.76 47.69 16.25
N TRP A 348 8.04 46.40 16.42
CA TRP A 348 7.78 45.37 15.41
C TRP A 348 6.30 45.33 14.99
N LYS A 349 5.35 45.55 15.92
CA LYS A 349 3.91 45.57 15.62
C LYS A 349 3.55 46.67 14.62
N GLN A 350 4.14 47.85 14.77
CA GLN A 350 3.95 48.97 13.84
C GLN A 350 4.56 48.67 12.47
N GLN A 351 5.74 48.03 12.45
CA GLN A 351 6.40 47.63 11.21
C GLN A 351 5.62 46.57 10.44
N VAL A 352 5.02 45.59 11.13
CA VAL A 352 4.10 44.62 10.52
C VAL A 352 2.93 45.37 9.88
N ARG A 353 2.21 46.22 10.63
CA ARG A 353 1.09 47.00 10.10
C ARG A 353 1.45 47.78 8.84
N LYS A 354 2.60 48.47 8.84
CA LYS A 354 3.08 49.24 7.69
C LYS A 354 3.36 48.37 6.47
N ARG A 355 3.90 47.16 6.65
CA ARG A 355 4.29 46.26 5.55
C ARG A 355 3.13 45.46 4.96
N ILE A 356 2.08 45.21 5.74
CA ILE A 356 0.90 44.47 5.25
C ILE A 356 -0.14 45.37 4.59
N GLN A 357 0.03 46.71 4.67
CA GLN A 357 -0.85 47.64 3.97
C GLN A 357 -0.83 47.37 2.46
N PRO A 358 -1.97 47.51 1.77
CA PRO A 358 -2.00 47.47 0.32
C PRO A 358 -1.04 48.51 -0.23
N LYS A 359 -0.19 48.14 -1.20
CA LYS A 359 0.51 49.15 -1.97
C LYS A 359 -0.55 49.95 -2.73
N SER A 360 -0.59 51.26 -2.53
CA SER A 360 -1.36 52.14 -3.40
C SER A 360 -0.97 51.84 -4.86
N PRO A 361 -1.93 51.71 -5.78
CA PRO A 361 -1.58 51.56 -7.19
C PRO A 361 -0.72 52.77 -7.63
N PRO A 362 0.25 52.55 -8.53
CA PRO A 362 1.05 53.63 -9.10
C PRO A 362 0.21 54.65 -9.84
#